data_AF-A0A0Q9A1N0-F1
#
_entry.id   AF-A0A0Q9A1N0-F1
#
_cell.length_a   1.000
_cell.length_b   1.000
_cell.length_c   1.000
_cell.angle_alpha   90.00
_cell.angle_beta   90.00
_cell.angle_gamma   90.00
#
_symmetry.space_group_name_H-M   'P 1'
#
loop_
_entity.id
_entity.type
_entity.pdbx_description
1 polymer ?
#
loop_
_entity_poly.entity_id
_entity_poly.type
_entity_poly.pdbx_seq_one_letter_code
_entity_poly.pdbx_strand_id
1 'polypeptide(L)'
;MINPDLNFRWRTIKNGLLHFAIVNLHIEKNETANEIIEDYSGYKYSNDLMDVRHQGFNTWKTGLRNGLEFALSHSSDFWTIRINGFCASYLDTNATILGYTGILAFTKETDIVISNLQEVESFVFRSLNDGIMNKIPNFNELTFTIDV
;
A
#
# COMPACT_ATOMS: atom_id res chain seq x y z
N MET A 1 6.05 -15.37 -12.72
CA MET A 1 7.18 -15.27 -11.75
C MET A 1 7.29 -13.81 -11.37
N ILE A 2 7.29 -13.47 -10.08
CA ILE A 2 7.41 -12.05 -9.67
C ILE A 2 8.80 -11.55 -9.97
N ASN A 3 8.89 -10.34 -10.56
CA ASN A 3 10.15 -9.63 -10.72
C ASN A 3 10.51 -8.93 -9.40
N PRO A 4 11.57 -9.34 -8.68
CA PRO A 4 11.97 -8.71 -7.42
C PRO A 4 12.42 -7.27 -7.57
N ASP A 5 12.81 -6.84 -8.76
CA ASP A 5 13.26 -5.46 -9.04
C ASP A 5 12.10 -4.45 -8.93
N LEU A 6 10.86 -4.94 -9.03
CA LEU A 6 9.64 -4.17 -8.83
C LEU A 6 9.23 -4.03 -7.34
N ASN A 7 10.06 -4.54 -6.42
CA ASN A 7 9.79 -4.43 -4.99
C ASN A 7 10.13 -3.02 -4.50
N PHE A 8 9.13 -2.35 -3.94
CA PHE A 8 9.33 -1.18 -3.11
C PHE A 8 9.19 -1.55 -1.63
N ARG A 9 10.21 -1.22 -0.83
CA ARG A 9 10.23 -1.48 0.61
C ARG A 9 10.12 -0.17 1.38
N TRP A 10 9.14 -0.09 2.26
CA TRP A 10 9.08 0.93 3.29
C TRP A 10 9.39 0.32 4.66
N ARG A 11 10.31 0.94 5.39
CA ARG A 11 10.70 0.52 6.74
C ARG A 11 11.10 1.74 7.56
N THR A 12 10.46 1.95 8.70
CA THR A 12 10.80 3.03 9.61
C THR A 12 10.46 2.67 11.06
N ILE A 13 11.06 3.38 12.02
CA ILE A 13 10.76 3.23 13.46
C ILE A 13 10.26 4.57 13.96
N LYS A 14 9.06 4.59 14.55
CA LYS A 14 8.47 5.78 15.15
C LYS A 14 7.87 5.42 16.50
N ASN A 15 8.17 6.20 17.53
CA ASN A 15 7.68 5.99 18.91
C ASN A 15 7.93 4.56 19.44
N GLY A 16 9.04 3.94 19.05
CA GLY A 16 9.40 2.57 19.46
C GLY A 16 8.69 1.45 18.68
N LEU A 17 7.82 1.79 17.72
CA LEU A 17 7.12 0.82 16.87
C LEU A 17 7.76 0.75 15.47
N LEU A 18 8.05 -0.46 15.02
CA LEU A 18 8.47 -0.72 13.66
C LEU A 18 7.25 -0.65 12.73
N HIS A 19 7.41 0.05 11.62
CA HIS A 19 6.44 0.11 10.53
C HIS A 19 7.13 -0.46 9.29
N PHE A 20 6.54 -1.49 8.70
CA PHE A 20 7.16 -2.22 7.62
C PHE A 20 6.13 -2.70 6.61
N ALA A 21 6.43 -2.58 5.32
CA ALA A 21 5.80 -3.35 4.27
C ALA A 21 6.68 -3.36 3.01
N ILE A 22 6.42 -4.33 2.14
CA ILE A 22 6.97 -4.35 0.78
C ILE A 22 5.79 -4.50 -0.17
N VAL A 23 5.76 -3.74 -1.25
CA VAL A 23 4.79 -3.91 -2.34
C VAL A 23 5.54 -4.25 -3.61
N ASN A 24 4.95 -5.10 -4.45
CA ASN A 24 5.45 -5.39 -5.78
C ASN A 24 4.45 -4.85 -6.80
N LEU A 25 4.82 -3.74 -7.44
CA LEU A 25 3.96 -3.01 -8.35
C LEU A 25 4.64 -2.89 -9.71
N HIS A 26 3.89 -3.12 -10.77
CA HIS A 26 4.27 -2.67 -12.11
C HIS A 26 3.44 -1.44 -12.44
N ILE A 27 4.10 -0.32 -12.72
CA ILE A 27 3.46 0.98 -12.94
C ILE A 27 3.85 1.44 -14.33
N GLU A 28 2.85 1.74 -15.14
CA GLU A 28 3.05 2.20 -16.52
C GLU A 28 2.06 3.32 -16.85
N LYS A 29 2.46 4.24 -17.74
CA LYS A 29 1.54 5.27 -18.23
C LYS A 29 0.39 4.63 -19.00
N ASN A 30 -0.80 5.19 -18.81
CA ASN A 30 -2.00 4.86 -19.57
C ASN A 30 -2.43 6.10 -20.35
N GLU A 31 -3.02 5.91 -21.54
CA GLU A 31 -3.47 7.01 -22.38
C GLU A 31 -4.95 7.37 -22.19
N THR A 32 -5.73 6.46 -21.57
CA THR A 32 -7.20 6.54 -21.53
C THR A 32 -7.74 6.82 -20.13
N ALA A 33 -7.32 6.05 -19.13
CA ALA A 33 -7.85 6.17 -17.77
C ALA A 33 -6.92 5.51 -16.74
N ASN A 34 -7.10 5.88 -15.48
CA ASN A 34 -6.45 5.19 -14.37
C ASN A 34 -7.02 3.76 -14.22
N GLU A 35 -6.13 2.79 -13.99
CA GLU A 35 -6.51 1.40 -13.81
C GLU A 35 -5.65 0.74 -12.71
N ILE A 36 -6.28 -0.04 -11.83
CA ILE A 36 -5.59 -0.87 -10.85
C ILE A 36 -5.92 -2.33 -11.12
N ILE A 37 -4.92 -3.13 -11.48
CA ILE A 37 -5.07 -4.56 -11.78
C ILE A 37 -4.53 -5.38 -10.62
N GLU A 38 -5.39 -6.13 -9.94
CA GLU A 38 -5.02 -7.05 -8.86
C GLU A 38 -4.72 -8.46 -9.41
N ASP A 39 -3.45 -8.76 -9.66
CA ASP A 39 -3.05 -10.05 -10.24
C ASP A 39 -2.58 -11.05 -9.16
N TYR A 40 -1.96 -10.60 -8.07
CA TYR A 40 -1.49 -11.42 -6.92
C TYR A 40 -0.78 -12.75 -7.31
N SER A 41 -0.31 -12.90 -8.54
CA SER A 41 -0.16 -14.21 -9.20
C SER A 41 1.16 -14.93 -8.90
N GLY A 42 2.05 -14.35 -8.10
CA GLY A 42 3.37 -14.93 -7.88
C GLY A 42 4.06 -14.64 -6.55
N TYR A 43 3.33 -14.25 -5.50
CA TYR A 43 3.96 -13.86 -4.23
C TYR A 43 4.19 -15.06 -3.32
N LYS A 44 5.44 -15.49 -3.19
CA LYS A 44 5.89 -16.51 -2.23
C LYS A 44 7.22 -16.05 -1.63
N TYR A 45 7.20 -15.11 -0.68
CA TYR A 45 8.39 -14.88 0.14
C TYR A 45 8.58 -16.06 1.09
N SER A 46 9.81 -16.53 1.23
CA SER A 46 10.16 -17.71 2.01
C SER A 46 9.83 -17.58 3.50
N ASN A 47 9.41 -18.70 4.09
CA ASN A 47 9.27 -19.14 5.49
C ASN A 47 8.75 -18.19 6.60
N ASP A 48 8.91 -16.88 6.53
CA ASP A 48 8.50 -15.94 7.60
C ASP A 48 7.54 -14.84 7.12
N LEU A 49 7.10 -14.92 5.86
CA LEU A 49 6.36 -13.86 5.17
C LEU A 49 5.17 -14.47 4.42
N MET A 50 4.00 -13.86 4.55
CA MET A 50 2.73 -14.50 4.23
C MET A 50 2.43 -14.58 2.73
N ASP A 51 1.81 -15.68 2.31
CA ASP A 51 1.25 -15.81 0.96
C ASP A 51 -0.11 -15.09 0.89
N VAL A 52 -0.11 -13.94 0.21
CA VAL A 52 -1.26 -13.02 0.11
C VAL A 52 -2.33 -13.48 -0.88
N ARG A 53 -2.12 -14.62 -1.55
CA ARG A 53 -3.12 -15.24 -2.44
C ARG A 53 -4.26 -15.87 -1.65
N HIS A 54 -4.05 -16.20 -0.39
CA HIS A 54 -5.07 -16.84 0.44
C HIS A 54 -6.18 -15.88 0.88
N GLN A 55 -7.35 -16.45 1.20
CA GLN A 55 -8.45 -15.75 1.87
C GLN A 55 -7.97 -15.15 3.20
N GLY A 56 -8.45 -13.95 3.54
CA GLY A 56 -8.19 -13.29 4.84
C GLY A 56 -7.44 -11.95 4.77
N PHE A 57 -6.84 -11.61 3.63
CA PHE A 57 -6.10 -10.33 3.46
C PHE A 57 -6.93 -9.20 2.82
N ASN A 58 -8.26 -9.32 2.79
CA ASN A 58 -9.10 -8.37 2.05
C ASN A 58 -8.92 -6.93 2.55
N THR A 59 -8.94 -6.71 3.87
CA THR A 59 -8.71 -5.39 4.47
C THR A 59 -7.36 -4.80 4.05
N TRP A 60 -6.32 -5.63 3.97
CA TRP A 60 -4.97 -5.22 3.57
C TRP A 60 -4.89 -4.90 2.07
N LYS A 61 -5.50 -5.73 1.23
CA LYS A 61 -5.65 -5.49 -0.22
C LYS A 61 -6.40 -4.19 -0.50
N THR A 62 -7.51 -3.97 0.19
CA THR A 62 -8.29 -2.73 0.12
C THR A 62 -7.47 -1.54 0.60
N GLY A 63 -6.71 -1.66 1.71
CA GLY A 63 -5.81 -0.60 2.16
C GLY A 63 -4.76 -0.22 1.11
N LEU A 64 -4.13 -1.22 0.48
CA LEU A 64 -3.21 -1.01 -0.63
C LEU A 64 -3.88 -0.29 -1.81
N ARG A 65 -5.04 -0.80 -2.26
CA ARG A 65 -5.84 -0.18 -3.32
C ARG A 65 -6.17 1.28 -2.99
N ASN A 66 -6.70 1.57 -1.81
CA ASN A 66 -7.08 2.93 -1.40
C ASN A 66 -5.88 3.89 -1.39
N GLY A 67 -4.69 3.40 -1.02
CA GLY A 67 -3.46 4.17 -1.11
C GLY A 67 -3.10 4.52 -2.55
N LEU A 68 -3.19 3.56 -3.47
CA LEU A 68 -2.91 3.77 -4.89
C LEU A 68 -3.95 4.68 -5.55
N GLU A 69 -5.24 4.53 -5.22
CA GLU A 69 -6.30 5.44 -5.68
C GLU A 69 -6.08 6.87 -5.20
N PHE A 70 -5.66 7.05 -3.94
CA PHE A 70 -5.26 8.35 -3.41
C PHE A 70 -4.05 8.92 -4.17
N ALA A 71 -3.03 8.12 -4.47
CA ALA A 71 -1.88 8.61 -5.23
C ALA A 71 -2.27 9.03 -6.66
N LEU A 72 -3.12 8.22 -7.31
CA LEU A 72 -3.67 8.50 -8.63
C LEU A 72 -4.51 9.78 -8.68
N SER A 73 -5.24 10.12 -7.61
CA SER A 73 -6.05 11.35 -7.56
C SER A 73 -5.20 12.63 -7.54
N HIS A 74 -3.90 12.51 -7.27
CA HIS A 74 -2.93 13.60 -7.32
C HIS A 74 -2.13 13.66 -8.64
N SER A 75 -2.39 12.73 -9.56
CA SER A 75 -1.80 12.71 -10.90
C SER A 75 -2.65 13.49 -11.89
N SER A 76 -2.02 14.28 -12.77
CA SER A 76 -2.68 14.81 -13.98
C SER A 76 -2.68 13.82 -15.15
N ASP A 77 -1.77 12.84 -15.12
CA ASP A 77 -1.65 11.79 -16.11
C ASP A 77 -2.45 10.54 -15.69
N PHE A 78 -2.75 9.66 -16.66
CA PHE A 78 -3.33 8.36 -16.38
C PHE A 78 -2.27 7.28 -16.23
N TRP A 79 -2.53 6.31 -15.34
CA TRP A 79 -1.60 5.22 -15.05
C TRP A 79 -2.32 3.89 -14.89
N THR A 80 -1.69 2.82 -15.35
CA THR A 80 -2.04 1.44 -15.00
C THR A 80 -1.08 0.95 -13.93
N ILE A 81 -1.64 0.46 -12.82
CA ILE A 81 -0.89 -0.08 -11.69
C ILE A 81 -1.29 -1.55 -11.53
N ARG A 82 -0.38 -2.48 -11.83
CA ARG A 82 -0.58 -3.90 -11.56
C ARG A 82 0.02 -4.27 -10.22
N ILE A 83 -0.81 -4.74 -9.31
CA ILE A 83 -0.42 -5.27 -8.00
C ILE A 83 -0.08 -6.76 -8.16
N ASN A 84 1.22 -7.08 -8.14
CA ASN A 84 1.69 -8.45 -8.25
C ASN A 84 1.73 -9.16 -6.88
N GLY A 85 1.83 -8.39 -5.78
CA GLY A 85 1.80 -8.89 -4.41
C GLY A 85 2.36 -7.90 -3.39
N PHE A 86 2.35 -8.29 -2.12
CA PHE A 86 2.92 -7.51 -1.02
C PHE A 86 3.44 -8.41 0.10
N CYS A 87 4.35 -7.87 0.91
CA CYS A 87 4.89 -8.44 2.13
C CYS A 87 4.43 -7.63 3.34
N ALA A 88 4.09 -8.32 4.41
CA ALA A 88 3.65 -7.71 5.65
C ALA A 88 4.07 -8.57 6.85
N SER A 89 4.33 -7.90 7.97
CA SER A 89 4.50 -8.50 9.30
C SER A 89 3.24 -8.22 10.11
N TYR A 90 2.63 -9.22 10.74
CA TYR A 90 1.45 -9.00 11.58
C TYR A 90 1.69 -8.04 12.76
N LEU A 91 2.95 -7.88 13.18
CA LEU A 91 3.31 -7.01 14.31
C LEU A 91 3.59 -5.57 13.86
N ASP A 92 4.01 -5.40 12.61
CA ASP A 92 4.60 -4.15 12.11
C ASP A 92 3.87 -3.59 10.88
N THR A 93 2.76 -4.22 10.48
CA THR A 93 1.98 -3.88 9.29
C THR A 93 0.49 -3.89 9.60
N ASN A 94 -0.24 -3.00 8.94
CA ASN A 94 -1.69 -3.03 8.80
C ASN A 94 -2.07 -2.51 7.40
N ALA A 95 -3.37 -2.44 7.11
CA ALA A 95 -3.88 -1.93 5.83
C ALA A 95 -3.41 -0.49 5.51
N THR A 96 -3.26 0.35 6.53
CA THR A 96 -2.80 1.75 6.39
C THR A 96 -1.34 1.83 5.99
N ILE A 97 -0.48 1.02 6.61
CA ILE A 97 0.94 0.90 6.27
C ILE A 97 1.12 0.37 4.84
N LEU A 98 0.32 -0.60 4.42
CA LEU A 98 0.33 -1.10 3.04
C LEU A 98 -0.10 -0.04 2.03
N GLY A 99 -1.21 0.66 2.29
CA GLY A 99 -1.66 1.77 1.45
C GLY A 99 -0.60 2.86 1.30
N TYR A 100 0.01 3.27 2.41
CA TYR A 100 1.07 4.27 2.38
C TYR A 100 2.33 3.79 1.64
N THR A 101 2.69 2.52 1.79
CA THR A 101 3.80 1.93 1.04
C THR A 101 3.50 1.94 -0.47
N GLY A 102 2.24 1.73 -0.87
CA GLY A 102 1.77 1.91 -2.25
C GLY A 102 1.90 3.35 -2.74
N ILE A 103 1.48 4.33 -1.93
CA ILE A 103 1.63 5.77 -2.23
C ILE A 103 3.11 6.12 -2.48
N LEU A 104 3.99 5.69 -1.59
CA LEU A 104 5.44 5.94 -1.70
C LEU A 104 6.07 5.24 -2.91
N ALA A 105 5.65 4.01 -3.21
CA ALA A 105 6.11 3.30 -4.39
C ALA A 105 5.72 4.04 -5.68
N PHE A 106 4.47 4.48 -5.76
CA PHE A 106 3.95 5.22 -6.92
C PHE A 106 4.66 6.57 -7.10
N THR A 107 4.75 7.38 -6.06
CA THR A 107 5.41 8.70 -6.12
C THR A 107 6.89 8.59 -6.48
N LYS A 108 7.58 7.54 -6.04
CA LYS A 108 8.97 7.28 -6.42
C LYS A 108 9.13 6.91 -7.91
N GLU A 109 8.23 6.12 -8.46
CA GLU A 109 8.32 5.65 -9.85
C GLU A 109 7.88 6.73 -10.86
N THR A 110 6.97 7.61 -10.45
CA THR A 110 6.31 8.59 -11.33
C THR A 110 6.79 10.03 -11.15
N ASP A 111 7.60 10.29 -10.12
CA ASP A 111 8.02 11.63 -9.67
C ASP A 111 6.86 12.59 -9.35
N ILE A 112 5.64 12.06 -9.14
CA ILE A 112 4.47 12.86 -8.76
C ILE A 112 4.59 13.36 -7.32
N VAL A 113 4.36 14.65 -7.12
CA VAL A 113 4.43 15.30 -5.81
C VAL A 113 3.06 15.39 -5.17
N ILE A 114 2.91 14.79 -3.98
CA ILE A 114 1.71 14.88 -3.15
C ILE A 114 1.97 15.89 -2.03
N SER A 115 1.25 17.01 -2.05
CA SER A 115 1.52 18.15 -1.14
C SER A 115 1.22 17.86 0.33
N ASN A 116 0.22 17.04 0.62
CA ASN A 116 -0.19 16.67 1.98
C ASN A 116 0.44 15.36 2.49
N LEU A 117 1.53 14.87 1.86
CA LEU A 117 2.15 13.58 2.20
C LEU A 117 2.59 13.47 3.67
N GLN A 118 2.98 14.59 4.31
CA GLN A 118 3.33 14.61 5.73
C GLN A 118 2.14 14.38 6.66
N GLU A 119 0.95 14.86 6.28
CA GLU A 119 -0.29 14.62 7.03
C GLU A 119 -0.72 13.16 6.91
N VAL A 120 -0.58 12.60 5.71
CA VAL A 120 -0.77 11.17 5.43
C VAL A 120 0.19 10.33 6.27
N GLU A 121 1.48 10.67 6.32
CA GLU A 121 2.46 9.96 7.14
C GLU A 121 2.08 10.01 8.64
N SER A 122 1.65 11.17 9.12
CA SER A 122 1.19 11.35 10.51
C SER A 122 -0.06 10.53 10.82
N PHE A 123 -0.96 10.34 9.84
CA PHE A 123 -2.08 9.42 9.93
C PHE A 123 -1.62 7.96 10.01
N VAL A 124 -0.64 7.55 9.19
CA VAL A 124 -0.08 6.20 9.18
C VAL A 124 0.53 5.83 10.53
N PHE A 125 1.33 6.70 11.14
CA PHE A 125 1.94 6.40 12.45
C PHE A 125 0.93 6.24 13.58
N ARG A 126 -0.27 6.81 13.45
CA ARG A 126 -1.34 6.63 14.44
C ARG A 126 -2.09 5.30 14.26
N SER A 127 -1.92 4.62 13.13
CA SER A 127 -2.69 3.43 12.77
C SER A 127 -2.29 2.14 13.50
N LEU A 128 -1.11 2.09 14.14
CA LEU A 128 -0.71 0.93 14.96
C LEU A 128 -1.20 0.99 16.41
N ASN A 129 -1.95 2.03 16.79
CA ASN A 129 -2.53 2.14 18.14
C ASN A 129 -3.83 1.32 18.30
N ASP A 130 -4.09 0.86 19.52
CA ASP A 130 -5.14 -0.08 19.96
C ASP A 130 -6.42 -0.13 19.10
N GLY A 131 -6.59 -1.21 18.33
CA GLY A 131 -7.85 -1.58 17.67
C GLY A 131 -8.02 -1.17 16.20
N ILE A 132 -6.97 -0.69 15.53
CA ILE A 132 -7.03 -0.23 14.13
C ILE A 132 -6.58 -1.31 13.12
N MET A 133 -6.06 -2.46 13.59
CA MET A 133 -5.49 -3.52 12.73
C MET A 133 -6.43 -4.07 11.64
N ASN A 134 -7.75 -4.03 11.88
CA ASN A 134 -8.78 -4.51 10.95
C ASN A 134 -9.55 -3.37 10.25
N LYS A 135 -9.04 -2.13 10.32
CA LYS A 135 -9.71 -0.98 9.70
C LYS A 135 -9.13 -0.68 8.33
N ILE A 136 -10.01 -0.21 7.45
CA ILE A 136 -9.66 0.20 6.09
C ILE A 136 -9.35 1.72 6.13
N PRO A 137 -8.18 2.16 5.64
CA PRO A 137 -7.83 3.58 5.61
C PRO A 137 -8.58 4.33 4.50
N ASN A 138 -9.05 5.54 4.81
CA ASN A 138 -9.39 6.56 3.80
C ASN A 138 -8.31 7.64 3.84
N PHE A 139 -7.44 7.66 2.83
CA PHE A 139 -6.31 8.60 2.77
C PHE A 139 -6.73 10.02 2.35
N ASN A 140 -7.88 10.20 1.71
CA ASN A 140 -8.41 11.53 1.38
C ASN A 140 -8.93 12.25 2.63
N GLU A 141 -9.60 11.52 3.51
CA GLU A 141 -10.21 12.08 4.73
C GLU A 141 -9.34 11.90 5.99
N LEU A 142 -8.28 11.08 5.91
CA LEU A 142 -7.45 10.67 7.05
C LEU A 142 -8.28 10.01 8.17
N THR A 143 -9.25 9.19 7.77
CA THR A 143 -10.18 8.45 8.64
C THR A 143 -10.07 6.95 8.42
N PHE A 144 -10.76 6.18 9.27
CA PHE A 144 -10.83 4.73 9.18
C PHE A 144 -12.28 4.28 9.01
N THR A 145 -12.52 3.32 8.12
CA THR A 145 -13.78 2.59 8.03
C THR A 145 -13.61 1.15 8.53
N ILE A 146 -14.71 0.52 8.93
CA ILE A 146 -14.73 -0.89 9.34
C ILE A 146 -15.35 -1.67 8.18
N ASP A 147 -14.79 -2.83 7.85
CA ASP A 147 -15.43 -3.81 6.96
C ASP A 147 -16.75 -4.26 7.63
N VAL A 148 -17.90 -3.96 7.02
CA VAL A 148 -19.24 -4.35 7.53
C VAL A 148 -19.56 -5.78 7.13
#